data_AF-A0A929D7V1-F1
#
_entry.id   AF-A0A929D7V1-F1
#
_cell.length_a   1.000
_cell.length_b   1.000
_cell.length_c   1.000
_cell.angle_alpha   90.00
_cell.angle_beta   90.00
_cell.angle_gamma   90.00
#
_symmetry.space_group_name_H-M   'P 1'
#
loop_
_entity.id
_entity.type
_entity.pdbx_description
1 polymer ?
#
loop_
_entity_poly.entity_id
_entity_poly.type
_entity_poly.pdbx_seq_one_letter_code
_entity_poly.pdbx_strand_id
1 'polypeptide(L)'
;MTPVYSASVTLLVHQAPTTGTSDYTAIRTSELLARTYSEILSGRPVLEAVIAQLGLGETPDELADKMEVELVRDTQLIRLSVEDTNSVLAKEIVNSTAEVFIAQNQALQEGRYADSLASMQEQMDELLALIEETQAALDDLGAPEDLPSQAESARLETILAGYRNTYATHLRSYEQMRLTAVQSVDNVIIIEEAQAPKIPVRPRTLTNTALAGVVGAMLAVGVGFLVEYLDDTIKTPDDVRRTLGLGTLGAIGQLKKGEDELVLVDQPLSPVSEAFRVLRTNIRFASVDKPLRTILVTSPGPTEGKSTTVANLAVAMAQAGFKVAAVDGDLRRPRLHHIFNIHPREGLTGALLEGSTDGRLQPVQVEGLAVLPAGELPPNPAEMLGSQRMRDLLSELAQHVDVVLIDSPPVLPVTDAAVLAQSVDGVLLVIDVGETRREVARRAAEGLTQVGANLIGVVLNRVPIRRGGYYYYYHDYYGDGARKKRRKRRENSKRQQA
;
A
#
# COMPACT_ATOMS: atom_id res chain seq x y z
N MET A 1 -15.55 3.93 -17.85
CA MET A 1 -16.91 3.77 -17.29
C MET A 1 -17.72 4.98 -17.72
N THR A 2 -18.88 4.75 -18.31
CA THR A 2 -19.82 5.82 -18.68
C THR A 2 -20.41 6.44 -17.40
N PRO A 3 -20.55 7.77 -17.33
CA PRO A 3 -21.19 8.43 -16.19
C PRO A 3 -22.68 8.07 -16.16
N VAL A 4 -23.19 7.76 -14.98
CA VAL A 4 -24.62 7.51 -14.72
C VAL A 4 -25.15 8.64 -13.84
N TYR A 5 -26.31 9.15 -14.20
CA TYR A 5 -27.00 10.27 -13.56
C TYR A 5 -28.32 9.79 -12.98
N SER A 6 -28.73 10.31 -11.83
CA SER A 6 -30.01 9.99 -11.19
C SER A 6 -30.85 11.25 -11.07
N ALA A 7 -32.08 11.22 -11.58
CA ALA A 7 -33.07 12.28 -11.46
C ALA A 7 -34.26 11.76 -10.65
N SER A 8 -34.82 12.59 -9.76
CA SER A 8 -35.92 12.18 -8.87
C SER A 8 -37.06 13.17 -8.84
N VAL A 9 -38.29 12.67 -8.78
CA VAL A 9 -39.53 13.44 -8.56
C VAL A 9 -40.17 13.00 -7.23
N THR A 10 -40.80 13.94 -6.52
CA THR A 10 -41.51 13.64 -5.27
C THR A 10 -43.01 13.89 -5.44
N LEU A 11 -43.82 12.86 -5.18
CA LEU A 11 -45.28 12.88 -5.23
C LEU A 11 -45.87 12.90 -3.82
N LEU A 12 -46.94 13.69 -3.61
CA LEU A 12 -47.82 13.60 -2.45
C LEU A 12 -49.05 12.79 -2.79
N VAL A 13 -49.43 11.88 -1.92
CA VAL A 13 -50.71 11.17 -2.02
C VAL A 13 -51.69 11.78 -1.02
N HIS A 14 -52.71 12.50 -1.51
CA HIS A 14 -53.76 13.07 -0.67
C HIS A 14 -55.12 12.42 -0.95
N GLN A 15 -55.85 12.07 0.10
CA GLN A 15 -57.25 11.63 -0.01
C GLN A 15 -58.19 12.83 -0.05
N ALA A 16 -59.25 12.73 -0.86
CA ALA A 16 -60.31 13.73 -0.79
C ALA A 16 -60.95 13.75 0.63
N PRO A 17 -61.31 14.93 1.18
CA PRO A 17 -61.93 15.02 2.50
C PRO A 17 -63.31 14.35 2.49
N THR A 18 -63.43 13.20 3.16
CA THR A 18 -64.72 12.54 3.40
C THR A 18 -65.35 13.10 4.66
N THR A 19 -66.61 13.54 4.58
CA THR A 19 -67.32 14.11 5.72
C THR A 19 -67.54 13.03 6.80
N GLY A 20 -66.87 13.19 7.96
CA GLY A 20 -67.16 12.42 9.18
C GLY A 20 -66.16 11.32 9.58
N THR A 21 -65.01 11.18 8.93
CA THR A 21 -63.97 10.23 9.38
C THR A 21 -63.00 10.86 10.39
N SER A 22 -62.60 10.11 11.41
CA SER A 22 -61.58 10.55 12.38
C SER A 22 -60.20 10.70 11.72
N ASP A 23 -59.45 11.76 12.03
CA ASP A 23 -58.14 12.05 11.43
C ASP A 23 -57.15 10.86 11.45
N TYR A 24 -57.25 9.98 12.45
CA TYR A 24 -56.39 8.80 12.58
C TYR A 24 -56.62 7.75 11.48
N THR A 25 -57.87 7.51 11.06
CA THR A 25 -58.18 6.56 9.99
C THR A 25 -57.76 7.10 8.62
N ALA A 26 -57.82 8.42 8.42
CA ALA A 26 -57.39 9.07 7.18
C ALA A 26 -55.87 8.93 6.96
N ILE A 27 -55.06 9.09 8.01
CA ILE A 27 -53.59 8.96 7.92
C ILE A 27 -53.17 7.54 7.56
N ARG A 28 -53.73 6.51 8.22
CA ARG A 28 -53.40 5.10 7.93
C ARG A 28 -53.87 4.65 6.55
N THR A 29 -54.98 5.18 6.07
CA THR A 29 -55.47 4.86 4.72
C THR A 29 -54.62 5.54 3.64
N SER A 30 -54.16 6.76 3.90
CA SER A 30 -53.20 7.46 3.02
C SER A 30 -51.85 6.73 2.93
N GLU A 31 -51.37 6.14 4.03
CA GLU A 31 -50.16 5.30 4.04
C GLU A 31 -50.34 4.01 3.22
N LEU A 32 -51.50 3.35 3.32
CA LEU A 32 -51.84 2.19 2.49
C LEU A 32 -51.92 2.58 1.01
N LEU A 33 -52.53 3.73 0.68
CA LEU A 33 -52.59 4.24 -0.68
C LEU A 33 -51.21 4.57 -1.25
N ALA A 34 -50.34 5.22 -0.47
CA ALA A 34 -48.98 5.51 -0.91
C ALA A 34 -48.20 4.22 -1.25
N ARG A 35 -48.43 3.15 -0.48
CA ARG A 35 -47.86 1.82 -0.76
C ARG A 35 -48.47 1.15 -1.99
N THR A 36 -49.78 1.26 -2.20
CA THR A 36 -50.43 0.73 -3.41
C THR A 36 -49.97 1.50 -4.65
N TYR A 37 -49.84 2.82 -4.55
CA TYR A 37 -49.39 3.67 -5.65
C TYR A 37 -47.91 3.47 -5.97
N SER A 38 -47.06 3.19 -4.99
CA SER A 38 -45.65 2.85 -5.27
C SER A 38 -45.50 1.60 -6.14
N GLU A 39 -46.37 0.59 -5.96
CA GLU A 39 -46.38 -0.62 -6.79
C GLU A 39 -46.94 -0.35 -8.20
N ILE A 40 -47.96 0.51 -8.32
CA ILE A 40 -48.58 0.84 -9.61
C ILE A 40 -47.68 1.74 -10.46
N LEU A 41 -46.90 2.63 -9.84
CA LEU A 41 -45.95 3.52 -10.53
C LEU A 41 -44.91 2.76 -11.36
N SER A 42 -44.49 1.58 -10.90
CA SER A 42 -43.61 0.66 -11.63
C SER A 42 -44.39 -0.38 -12.46
N GLY A 43 -45.71 -0.25 -12.56
CA GLY A 43 -46.56 -1.16 -13.29
C GLY A 43 -46.47 -0.96 -14.81
N ARG A 44 -46.60 -2.07 -15.56
CA ARG A 44 -46.55 -2.08 -17.03
C ARG A 44 -47.41 -1.01 -17.72
N PRO A 45 -48.68 -0.76 -17.32
CA PRO A 45 -49.53 0.23 -18.00
C PRO A 45 -48.97 1.65 -17.96
N VAL A 46 -48.26 2.01 -16.88
CA VAL A 46 -47.62 3.32 -16.73
C VAL A 46 -46.36 3.36 -17.60
N LEU A 47 -45.51 2.34 -17.51
CA LEU A 47 -44.26 2.27 -18.25
C LEU A 47 -44.46 2.24 -19.78
N GLU A 48 -45.44 1.48 -20.27
CA GLU A 48 -45.79 1.44 -21.69
C GLU A 48 -46.24 2.81 -22.22
N ALA A 49 -47.04 3.53 -21.42
CA ALA A 49 -47.50 4.87 -21.78
C ALA A 49 -46.35 5.89 -21.78
N VAL A 50 -45.40 5.80 -20.84
CA VAL A 50 -44.20 6.65 -20.81
C VAL A 50 -43.31 6.38 -22.03
N ILE A 51 -43.09 5.10 -22.36
CA ILE A 51 -42.31 4.69 -23.54
C ILE A 51 -42.94 5.24 -24.82
N ALA A 52 -44.27 5.13 -24.95
CA ALA A 52 -45.01 5.65 -26.10
C ALA A 52 -44.96 7.19 -26.18
N GLN A 53 -45.05 7.89 -25.05
CA GLN A 53 -45.04 9.36 -24.99
C GLN A 53 -43.67 9.96 -25.31
N LEU A 54 -42.58 9.34 -24.82
CA LEU A 54 -41.21 9.81 -25.02
C LEU A 54 -40.53 9.19 -26.24
N GLY A 55 -41.16 8.21 -26.90
CA GLY A 55 -40.60 7.52 -28.06
C GLY A 55 -39.34 6.71 -27.71
N LEU A 56 -39.31 6.10 -26.52
CA LEU A 56 -38.16 5.33 -26.05
C LEU A 56 -38.02 4.03 -26.85
N GLY A 57 -36.78 3.66 -27.19
CA GLY A 57 -36.48 2.39 -27.86
C GLY A 57 -36.33 1.20 -26.90
N GLU A 58 -36.84 1.31 -25.67
CA GLU A 58 -36.64 0.37 -24.57
C GLU A 58 -37.94 -0.37 -24.24
N THR A 59 -37.80 -1.56 -23.64
CA THR A 59 -38.93 -2.34 -23.15
C THR A 59 -39.39 -1.87 -21.76
N PRO A 60 -40.65 -2.13 -21.36
CA PRO A 60 -41.12 -1.79 -20.01
C PRO A 60 -40.27 -2.41 -18.89
N ASP A 61 -39.76 -3.63 -19.09
CA ASP A 61 -38.93 -4.31 -18.09
C ASP A 61 -37.54 -3.64 -17.99
N GLU A 62 -36.93 -3.20 -19.11
CA GLU A 62 -35.67 -2.43 -19.10
C GLU A 62 -35.81 -1.05 -18.43
N LEU A 63 -36.96 -0.40 -18.62
CA LEU A 63 -37.26 0.87 -17.97
C LEU A 63 -37.50 0.68 -16.46
N ALA A 64 -38.19 -0.40 -16.08
CA ALA A 64 -38.41 -0.75 -14.67
C ALA A 64 -37.08 -0.97 -13.92
N ASP A 65 -36.10 -1.63 -14.55
CA ASP A 65 -34.78 -1.86 -13.94
C ASP A 65 -33.98 -0.56 -13.68
N LYS A 66 -34.27 0.51 -14.42
CA LYS A 66 -33.65 1.83 -14.23
C LYS A 66 -34.40 2.70 -13.22
N MET A 67 -35.58 2.26 -12.78
CA MET A 67 -36.48 3.02 -11.91
C MET A 67 -36.45 2.48 -10.49
N GLU A 68 -36.36 3.40 -9.54
CA GLU A 68 -36.45 3.09 -8.12
C GLU A 68 -37.57 3.93 -7.51
N VAL A 69 -38.54 3.26 -6.88
CA VAL A 69 -39.66 3.90 -6.19
C VAL A 69 -39.49 3.67 -4.69
N GLU A 70 -39.24 4.74 -3.95
CA GLU A 70 -39.08 4.73 -2.51
C GLU A 70 -40.27 5.41 -1.82
N LEU A 71 -40.88 4.71 -0.86
CA LEU A 71 -41.81 5.33 0.08
C LEU A 71 -41.02 5.99 1.21
N VAL A 72 -41.21 7.29 1.42
CA VAL A 72 -40.56 7.99 2.53
C VAL A 72 -41.28 7.58 3.83
N ARG A 73 -40.56 6.90 4.72
CA ARG A 73 -41.10 6.30 5.96
C ARG A 73 -41.90 7.31 6.77
N ASP A 74 -43.05 6.86 7.28
CA ASP A 74 -43.96 7.66 8.12
C ASP A 74 -44.50 8.93 7.42
N THR A 75 -44.54 8.95 6.08
CA THR A 75 -45.07 10.09 5.30
C THR A 75 -45.98 9.64 4.15
N GLN A 76 -46.67 10.60 3.54
CA GLN A 76 -47.49 10.43 2.34
C GLN A 76 -46.69 10.69 1.05
N LEU A 77 -45.35 10.70 1.14
CA LEU A 77 -44.46 11.05 0.03
C LEU A 77 -43.93 9.80 -0.66
N ILE A 78 -44.07 9.76 -1.98
CA ILE A 78 -43.42 8.77 -2.84
C ILE A 78 -42.32 9.48 -3.60
N ARG A 79 -41.09 8.98 -3.49
CA ARG A 79 -39.95 9.43 -4.28
C ARG A 79 -39.72 8.43 -5.38
N LEU A 80 -39.80 8.89 -6.63
CA LEU A 80 -39.45 8.10 -7.79
C LEU A 80 -38.12 8.64 -8.34
N SER A 81 -37.16 7.76 -8.63
CA SER A 81 -35.89 8.11 -9.27
C SER A 81 -35.59 7.22 -10.48
N VAL A 82 -34.96 7.81 -11.50
CA VAL A 82 -34.51 7.12 -12.71
C VAL A 82 -33.00 7.31 -12.86
N GLU A 83 -32.27 6.22 -13.09
CA GLU A 83 -30.85 6.25 -13.47
C GLU A 83 -30.65 6.11 -14.98
N ASP A 84 -29.97 7.07 -15.61
CA ASP A 84 -29.58 6.97 -17.03
C ASP A 84 -28.19 7.60 -17.30
N THR A 85 -27.58 7.26 -18.42
CA THR A 85 -26.35 7.89 -18.91
C THR A 85 -26.53 9.33 -19.39
N ASN A 86 -27.76 9.71 -19.76
CA ASN A 86 -28.13 11.06 -20.15
C ASN A 86 -28.96 11.74 -19.05
N SER A 87 -28.45 12.84 -18.48
CA SER A 87 -29.11 13.56 -17.39
C SER A 87 -30.43 14.24 -17.79
N VAL A 88 -30.57 14.63 -19.06
CA VAL A 88 -31.81 15.23 -19.58
C VAL A 88 -32.87 14.16 -19.74
N LEU A 89 -32.49 13.01 -20.31
CA LEU A 89 -33.40 11.89 -20.52
C LEU A 89 -33.90 11.31 -19.18
N ALA A 90 -33.02 11.14 -18.19
CA ALA A 90 -33.42 10.70 -16.85
C ALA A 90 -34.49 11.61 -16.23
N LYS A 91 -34.32 12.94 -16.39
CA LYS A 91 -35.28 13.95 -15.93
C LYS A 91 -36.62 13.88 -16.69
N GLU A 92 -36.57 13.71 -18.00
CA GLU A 92 -37.78 13.59 -18.83
C GLU A 92 -38.57 12.33 -18.48
N ILE A 93 -37.89 11.18 -18.38
CA ILE A 93 -38.52 9.91 -17.99
C ILE A 93 -39.23 10.06 -16.65
N VAL A 94 -38.54 10.52 -15.61
CA VAL A 94 -39.12 10.54 -14.27
C VAL A 94 -40.29 11.51 -14.12
N ASN A 95 -40.24 12.68 -14.78
CA ASN A 95 -41.36 13.63 -14.78
C ASN A 95 -42.54 13.11 -15.59
N SER A 96 -42.30 12.54 -16.77
CA SER A 96 -43.36 11.95 -17.59
C SER A 96 -44.00 10.75 -16.91
N THR A 97 -43.25 9.92 -16.18
CA THR A 97 -43.84 8.85 -15.36
C THR A 97 -44.82 9.39 -14.33
N ALA A 98 -44.44 10.45 -13.60
CA ALA A 98 -45.33 11.09 -12.63
C ALA A 98 -46.61 11.64 -13.30
N GLU A 99 -46.47 12.35 -14.42
CA GLU A 99 -47.61 12.92 -15.16
C GLU A 99 -48.54 11.85 -15.71
N VAL A 100 -47.99 10.80 -16.34
CA VAL A 100 -48.76 9.67 -16.89
C VAL A 100 -49.50 8.94 -15.77
N PHE A 101 -48.84 8.70 -14.64
CA PHE A 101 -49.47 8.04 -13.51
C PHE A 101 -50.64 8.86 -12.94
N ILE A 102 -50.47 10.18 -12.78
CA ILE A 102 -51.53 11.07 -12.30
C ILE A 102 -52.72 11.04 -13.27
N ALA A 103 -52.47 11.17 -14.57
CA ALA A 103 -53.51 11.15 -15.59
C ALA A 103 -54.25 9.80 -15.65
N GLN A 104 -53.53 8.68 -15.59
CA GLN A 104 -54.13 7.35 -15.57
C GLN A 104 -54.95 7.10 -14.30
N ASN A 105 -54.45 7.52 -13.14
CA ASN A 105 -55.18 7.37 -11.88
C ASN A 105 -56.48 8.20 -11.91
N GLN A 106 -56.43 9.45 -12.39
CA GLN A 106 -57.62 10.29 -12.57
C GLN A 106 -58.65 9.62 -13.50
N ALA A 107 -58.22 9.15 -14.67
CA ALA A 107 -59.10 8.46 -15.62
C ALA A 107 -59.73 7.17 -15.04
N LEU A 108 -58.96 6.40 -14.26
CA LEU A 108 -59.47 5.21 -13.57
C LEU A 108 -60.54 5.56 -12.52
N GLN A 109 -60.36 6.64 -11.77
CA GLN A 109 -61.35 7.07 -10.78
C GLN A 109 -62.62 7.60 -11.46
N GLU A 110 -62.46 8.44 -12.49
CA GLU A 110 -63.59 8.95 -13.29
C GLU A 110 -64.42 7.80 -13.89
N GLY A 111 -63.75 6.77 -14.42
CA GLY A 111 -64.42 5.57 -14.93
C GLY A 111 -65.22 4.82 -13.87
N ARG A 112 -64.63 4.58 -12.69
CA ARG A 112 -65.32 3.92 -11.56
C ARG A 112 -66.56 4.67 -11.10
N TYR A 113 -66.46 6.01 -11.02
CA TYR A 113 -67.60 6.85 -10.66
C TYR A 113 -68.69 6.81 -11.74
N ALA A 114 -68.32 6.87 -13.01
CA ALA A 114 -69.25 6.75 -14.12
C ALA A 114 -69.99 5.39 -14.09
N ASP A 115 -69.28 4.28 -13.89
CA ASP A 115 -69.86 2.94 -13.80
C ASP A 115 -70.81 2.80 -12.59
N SER A 116 -70.43 3.35 -11.43
CA SER A 116 -71.28 3.35 -10.23
C SER A 116 -72.54 4.19 -10.42
N LEU A 117 -72.46 5.33 -11.10
CA LEU A 117 -73.63 6.16 -11.41
C LEU A 117 -74.54 5.47 -12.43
N ALA A 118 -73.96 4.83 -13.44
CA ALA A 118 -74.71 4.08 -14.45
C ALA A 118 -75.50 2.92 -13.82
N SER A 119 -74.87 2.14 -12.94
CA SER A 119 -75.56 1.04 -12.24
C SER A 119 -76.66 1.52 -11.28
N MET A 120 -76.47 2.64 -10.58
CA MET A 120 -77.54 3.23 -9.77
C MET A 120 -78.70 3.73 -10.63
N GLN A 121 -78.40 4.30 -11.79
CA GLN A 121 -79.42 4.74 -12.74
C GLN A 121 -80.24 3.55 -13.25
N GLU A 122 -79.60 2.43 -13.58
CA GLU A 122 -80.28 1.18 -13.99
C GLU A 122 -81.23 0.66 -12.90
N GLN A 123 -80.79 0.63 -11.63
CA GLN A 123 -81.65 0.23 -10.49
C GLN A 123 -82.86 1.16 -10.32
N MET A 124 -82.69 2.46 -10.59
CA MET A 124 -83.78 3.42 -10.52
C MET A 124 -84.78 3.23 -11.65
N ASP A 125 -84.32 2.92 -12.86
CA ASP A 125 -85.18 2.62 -14.01
C ASP A 125 -85.98 1.32 -13.78
N GLU A 126 -85.37 0.30 -13.16
CA GLU A 126 -86.06 -0.94 -12.75
C GLU A 126 -87.16 -0.66 -11.70
N LEU A 127 -86.87 0.17 -10.70
CA LEU A 127 -87.86 0.56 -9.69
C LEU A 127 -89.01 1.36 -10.29
N LEU A 128 -88.75 2.22 -11.28
CA LEU A 128 -89.80 2.94 -12.00
C LEU A 128 -90.73 1.99 -12.75
N ALA A 129 -90.18 0.97 -13.43
CA ALA A 129 -90.98 -0.04 -14.11
C ALA A 129 -91.88 -0.83 -13.13
N LEU A 130 -91.35 -1.22 -11.96
CA LEU A 130 -92.15 -1.90 -10.92
C LEU A 130 -93.25 -1.00 -10.34
N ILE A 131 -92.99 0.30 -10.17
CA ILE A 131 -93.98 1.29 -9.74
C ILE A 131 -95.10 1.38 -10.78
N GLU A 132 -94.76 1.50 -12.06
CA GLU A 132 -95.73 1.61 -13.15
C GLU A 132 -96.56 0.33 -13.28
N GLU A 133 -95.94 -0.85 -13.22
CA GLU A 133 -96.63 -2.15 -13.27
C GLU A 133 -97.59 -2.33 -12.08
N THR A 134 -97.14 -2.04 -10.86
CA THR A 134 -97.97 -2.15 -9.66
C THR A 134 -99.13 -1.14 -9.68
N GLN A 135 -98.89 0.05 -10.22
CA GLN A 135 -99.91 1.08 -10.35
C GLN A 135 -100.95 0.72 -11.42
N ALA A 136 -100.53 0.17 -12.56
CA ALA A 136 -101.44 -0.36 -13.57
C ALA A 136 -102.29 -1.53 -13.04
N ALA A 137 -101.71 -2.43 -12.23
CA ALA A 137 -102.45 -3.50 -11.58
C ALA A 137 -103.49 -2.97 -10.56
N LEU A 138 -103.17 -1.88 -9.85
CA LEU A 138 -104.12 -1.16 -9.00
C LEU A 138 -105.25 -0.52 -9.81
N ASP A 139 -104.92 0.11 -10.94
CA ASP A 139 -105.90 0.77 -11.81
C ASP A 139 -106.86 -0.25 -12.47
N ASP A 140 -106.39 -1.45 -12.84
CA ASP A 140 -107.20 -2.54 -13.41
C ASP A 140 -108.18 -3.16 -12.39
N LEU A 141 -107.82 -3.18 -11.11
CA LEU A 141 -108.71 -3.64 -10.03
C LEU A 141 -109.88 -2.67 -9.75
N GLY A 142 -109.76 -1.39 -10.14
CA GLY A 142 -110.82 -0.38 -9.98
C GLY A 142 -111.21 -0.11 -8.51
N ALA A 143 -112.49 0.19 -8.26
CA ALA A 143 -113.06 0.36 -6.92
C ALA A 143 -113.85 -0.90 -6.51
N PRO A 144 -113.21 -1.92 -5.90
CA PRO A 144 -113.87 -3.19 -5.63
C PRO A 144 -114.93 -3.12 -4.52
N GLU A 145 -116.12 -3.64 -4.78
CA GLU A 145 -117.22 -3.76 -3.80
C GLU A 145 -117.09 -5.02 -2.90
N ASP A 146 -116.26 -5.97 -3.29
CA ASP A 146 -116.05 -7.27 -2.67
C ASP A 146 -114.83 -7.30 -1.73
N LEU A 147 -115.03 -7.85 -0.52
CA LEU A 147 -114.05 -7.91 0.58
C LEU A 147 -112.67 -8.50 0.18
N PRO A 148 -112.54 -9.53 -0.68
CA PRO A 148 -111.24 -10.07 -1.09
C PRO A 148 -110.43 -9.08 -1.92
N SER A 149 -111.10 -8.35 -2.80
CA SER A 149 -110.49 -7.41 -3.75
C SER A 149 -110.05 -6.11 -3.07
N GLN A 150 -110.74 -5.69 -1.99
CA GLN A 150 -110.30 -4.59 -1.11
C GLN A 150 -109.04 -4.91 -0.31
N ALA A 151 -108.87 -6.17 0.10
CA ALA A 151 -107.66 -6.60 0.79
C ALA A 151 -106.44 -6.60 -0.16
N GLU A 152 -106.65 -6.96 -1.42
CA GLU A 152 -105.58 -6.97 -2.43
C GLU A 152 -105.21 -5.55 -2.90
N SER A 153 -106.17 -4.62 -3.05
CA SER A 153 -105.85 -3.22 -3.34
C SER A 153 -105.03 -2.57 -2.23
N ALA A 154 -105.43 -2.74 -0.96
CA ALA A 154 -104.68 -2.22 0.18
C ALA A 154 -103.26 -2.79 0.28
N ARG A 155 -103.08 -4.06 -0.12
CA ARG A 155 -101.77 -4.71 -0.21
C ARG A 155 -100.91 -4.09 -1.31
N LEU A 156 -101.45 -3.92 -2.52
CA LEU A 156 -100.73 -3.31 -3.64
C LEU A 156 -100.40 -1.84 -3.36
N GLU A 157 -101.28 -1.09 -2.70
CA GLU A 157 -101.00 0.29 -2.26
C GLU A 157 -99.80 0.34 -1.30
N THR A 158 -99.74 -0.61 -0.36
CA THR A 158 -98.61 -0.72 0.58
C THR A 158 -97.31 -1.02 -0.16
N ILE A 159 -97.35 -1.91 -1.16
CA ILE A 159 -96.18 -2.24 -2.00
C ILE A 159 -95.75 -1.03 -2.83
N LEU A 160 -96.69 -0.33 -3.48
CA LEU A 160 -96.44 0.86 -4.28
C LEU A 160 -95.82 1.99 -3.43
N ALA A 161 -96.35 2.22 -2.23
CA ALA A 161 -95.77 3.17 -1.28
C ALA A 161 -94.34 2.78 -0.88
N GLY A 162 -94.09 1.48 -0.71
CA GLY A 162 -92.76 0.91 -0.48
C GLY A 162 -91.78 1.21 -1.62
N TYR A 163 -92.15 0.91 -2.87
CA TYR A 163 -91.30 1.17 -4.04
C TYR A 163 -91.03 2.66 -4.24
N ARG A 164 -92.04 3.52 -4.09
CA ARG A 164 -91.86 4.99 -4.19
C ARG A 164 -90.88 5.51 -3.15
N ASN A 165 -90.91 4.99 -1.93
CA ASN A 165 -89.97 5.37 -0.88
C ASN A 165 -88.53 4.88 -1.18
N THR A 166 -88.38 3.67 -1.70
CA THR A 166 -87.08 3.12 -2.12
C THR A 166 -86.48 3.94 -3.27
N TYR A 167 -87.29 4.27 -4.28
CA TYR A 167 -86.88 5.13 -5.39
C TYR A 167 -86.43 6.52 -4.90
N ALA A 168 -87.22 7.17 -4.04
CA ALA A 168 -86.84 8.46 -3.47
C ALA A 168 -85.53 8.39 -2.66
N THR A 169 -85.24 7.25 -2.02
CA THR A 169 -83.98 7.02 -1.32
C THR A 169 -82.83 6.84 -2.31
N HIS A 170 -83.01 6.06 -3.38
CA HIS A 170 -81.98 5.86 -4.40
C HIS A 170 -81.67 7.15 -5.16
N LEU A 171 -82.67 7.98 -5.47
CA LEU A 171 -82.48 9.29 -6.08
C LEU A 171 -81.62 10.22 -5.21
N ARG A 172 -81.84 10.23 -3.88
CA ARG A 172 -80.98 11.01 -2.96
C ARG A 172 -79.56 10.46 -2.94
N SER A 173 -79.40 9.14 -2.89
CA SER A 173 -78.08 8.49 -2.94
C SER A 173 -77.36 8.79 -4.26
N TYR A 174 -78.07 8.79 -5.40
CA TYR A 174 -77.54 9.14 -6.71
C TYR A 174 -77.06 10.59 -6.77
N GLU A 175 -77.88 11.55 -6.34
CA GLU A 175 -77.47 12.97 -6.32
C GLU A 175 -76.31 13.20 -5.36
N GLN A 176 -76.30 12.53 -4.20
CA GLN A 176 -75.17 12.57 -3.28
C GLN A 176 -73.90 11.99 -3.91
N MET A 177 -74.00 10.86 -4.62
CA MET A 177 -72.88 10.22 -5.30
C MET A 177 -72.32 11.10 -6.42
N ARG A 178 -73.20 11.71 -7.21
CA ARG A 178 -72.85 12.66 -8.29
C ARG A 178 -72.14 13.90 -7.75
N LEU A 179 -72.63 14.47 -6.64
CA LEU A 179 -71.97 15.60 -5.98
C LEU A 179 -70.60 15.20 -5.43
N THR A 180 -70.48 13.99 -4.89
CA THR A 180 -69.21 13.44 -4.37
C THR A 180 -68.21 13.22 -5.50
N ALA A 181 -68.63 12.71 -6.66
CA ALA A 181 -67.77 12.48 -7.82
C ALA A 181 -67.13 13.78 -8.36
N VAL A 182 -67.85 14.91 -8.29
CA VAL A 182 -67.33 16.23 -8.69
C VAL A 182 -66.33 16.80 -7.65
N GLN A 183 -66.42 16.38 -6.39
CA GLN A 183 -65.62 16.94 -5.28
C GLN A 183 -64.47 16.02 -4.81
N SER A 184 -64.53 14.72 -5.09
CA SER A 184 -63.69 13.70 -4.45
C SER A 184 -62.83 12.95 -5.46
N VAL A 185 -61.93 13.69 -6.10
CA VAL A 185 -60.82 13.08 -6.83
C VAL A 185 -59.66 12.96 -5.86
N ASP A 186 -59.25 11.72 -5.55
CA ASP A 186 -58.00 11.47 -4.82
C ASP A 186 -56.86 12.08 -5.62
N ASN A 187 -56.18 13.05 -5.02
CA ASN A 187 -55.21 13.87 -5.73
C ASN A 187 -53.80 13.41 -5.39
N VAL A 188 -53.16 12.81 -6.37
CA VAL A 188 -51.70 12.69 -6.42
C VAL A 188 -51.17 13.97 -7.03
N ILE A 189 -50.33 14.71 -6.29
CA ILE A 189 -49.73 15.95 -6.78
C ILE A 189 -48.20 15.85 -6.77
N ILE A 190 -47.56 16.49 -7.75
CA ILE A 190 -46.11 16.64 -7.77
C ILE A 190 -45.76 17.78 -6.81
N ILE A 191 -45.01 17.49 -5.74
CA ILE A 191 -44.48 18.54 -4.84
C ILE A 191 -43.12 19.04 -5.35
N GLU A 192 -42.31 18.13 -5.90
CA GLU A 192 -40.96 18.44 -6.37
C GLU A 192 -40.74 17.79 -7.72
N GLU A 193 -40.64 18.62 -8.77
CA GLU A 193 -40.28 18.19 -10.12
C GLU A 193 -38.80 17.81 -10.22
N ALA A 194 -38.49 16.82 -11.06
CA ALA A 194 -37.11 16.44 -11.29
C ALA A 194 -36.34 17.50 -12.08
N GLN A 195 -35.10 17.72 -11.67
CA GLN A 195 -34.13 18.55 -12.36
C GLN A 195 -33.05 17.68 -13.00
N ALA A 196 -32.49 18.12 -14.13
CA ALA A 196 -31.38 17.41 -14.76
C ALA A 196 -30.14 17.48 -13.85
N PRO A 197 -29.68 16.35 -13.29
CA PRO A 197 -28.53 16.33 -12.38
C PRO A 197 -27.25 16.75 -13.12
N LYS A 198 -26.45 17.61 -12.48
CA LYS A 198 -25.19 18.13 -13.06
C LYS A 198 -23.98 17.23 -12.78
N ILE A 199 -24.10 16.33 -11.81
CA ILE A 199 -22.99 15.49 -11.33
C ILE A 199 -23.45 14.03 -11.42
N PRO A 200 -22.63 13.13 -11.97
CA PRO A 200 -22.97 11.71 -12.04
C PRO A 200 -22.87 11.05 -10.66
N VAL A 201 -23.77 10.11 -10.38
CA VAL A 201 -23.78 9.31 -9.15
C VAL A 201 -22.75 8.18 -9.18
N ARG A 202 -22.42 7.69 -10.39
CA ARG A 202 -21.42 6.63 -10.63
C ARG A 202 -20.60 6.90 -11.90
N PRO A 203 -19.31 6.53 -11.93
CA PRO A 203 -18.49 6.02 -10.81
C PRO A 203 -18.00 7.15 -9.88
N ARG A 204 -17.85 6.85 -8.58
CA ARG A 204 -17.25 7.77 -7.60
C ARG A 204 -15.72 7.80 -7.75
N THR A 205 -15.23 8.50 -8.77
CA THR A 205 -13.80 8.51 -9.15
C THR A 205 -12.90 8.94 -8.00
N LEU A 206 -13.27 10.01 -7.28
CA LEU A 206 -12.46 10.53 -6.17
C LEU A 206 -12.26 9.50 -5.05
N THR A 207 -13.32 8.80 -4.63
CA THR A 207 -13.23 7.80 -3.55
C THR A 207 -12.43 6.58 -4.00
N ASN A 208 -12.61 6.14 -5.25
CA ASN A 208 -11.88 5.01 -5.81
C ASN A 208 -10.40 5.32 -5.98
N THR A 209 -10.06 6.54 -6.43
CA THR A 209 -8.67 7.00 -6.54
C THR A 209 -8.03 7.19 -5.17
N ALA A 210 -8.76 7.72 -4.19
CA ALA A 210 -8.27 7.82 -2.82
C ALA A 210 -7.96 6.45 -2.22
N LEU A 211 -8.87 5.48 -2.38
CA LEU A 211 -8.67 4.10 -1.93
C LEU A 211 -7.47 3.45 -2.64
N ALA A 212 -7.36 3.60 -3.97
CA ALA A 212 -6.22 3.10 -4.73
C ALA A 212 -4.90 3.73 -4.28
N GLY A 213 -4.90 5.03 -3.95
CA GLY A 213 -3.73 5.74 -3.41
C GLY A 213 -3.29 5.18 -2.06
N VAL A 214 -4.22 4.89 -1.15
CA VAL A 214 -3.92 4.28 0.16
C VAL A 214 -3.33 2.88 -0.02
N VAL A 215 -3.95 2.04 -0.85
CA VAL A 215 -3.46 0.68 -1.14
C VAL A 215 -2.07 0.74 -1.79
N GLY A 216 -1.86 1.63 -2.75
CA GLY A 216 -0.56 1.83 -3.40
C GLY A 216 0.53 2.27 -2.41
N ALA A 217 0.23 3.19 -1.49
CA ALA A 217 1.16 3.61 -0.45
C ALA A 217 1.52 2.48 0.52
N MET A 218 0.52 1.68 0.94
CA MET A 218 0.76 0.50 1.79
C MET A 218 1.66 -0.53 1.10
N LEU A 219 1.42 -0.80 -0.19
CA LEU A 219 2.27 -1.69 -0.98
C LEU A 219 3.69 -1.15 -1.12
N ALA A 220 3.87 0.15 -1.38
CA ALA A 220 5.20 0.75 -1.51
C ALA A 220 6.01 0.63 -0.21
N VAL A 221 5.37 0.89 0.94
CA VAL A 221 5.99 0.69 2.26
C VAL A 221 6.32 -0.79 2.48
N GLY A 222 5.39 -1.69 2.15
CA GLY A 222 5.61 -3.14 2.25
C GLY A 222 6.80 -3.63 1.41
N VAL A 223 6.94 -3.15 0.18
CA VAL A 223 8.09 -3.45 -0.68
C VAL A 223 9.38 -2.87 -0.10
N GLY A 224 9.35 -1.66 0.45
CA GLY A 224 10.51 -1.07 1.14
C GLY A 224 11.02 -1.94 2.29
N PHE A 225 10.11 -2.43 3.14
CA PHE A 225 10.46 -3.36 4.21
C PHE A 225 10.93 -4.72 3.68
N LEU A 226 10.32 -5.22 2.61
CA LEU A 226 10.72 -6.49 2.00
C LEU A 226 12.15 -6.45 1.47
N VAL A 227 12.54 -5.35 0.81
CA VAL A 227 13.91 -5.17 0.31
C VAL A 227 14.91 -5.15 1.47
N GLU A 228 14.62 -4.44 2.57
CA GLU A 228 15.50 -4.44 3.75
C GLU A 228 15.53 -5.81 4.46
N TYR A 229 14.41 -6.53 4.48
CA TYR A 229 14.34 -7.87 5.07
C TYR A 229 15.15 -8.91 4.28
N LEU A 230 15.17 -8.80 2.95
CA LEU A 230 15.94 -9.66 2.08
C LEU A 230 17.44 -9.32 2.04
N ASP A 231 17.85 -8.19 2.63
CA ASP A 231 19.25 -7.78 2.72
C ASP A 231 19.99 -8.59 3.79
N ASP A 232 20.67 -9.64 3.34
CA ASP A 232 21.43 -10.56 4.18
C ASP A 232 22.90 -10.14 4.40
N THR A 233 23.27 -8.90 4.11
CA THR A 233 24.66 -8.39 4.20
C THR A 233 25.08 -8.02 5.63
N ILE A 234 26.41 -8.02 5.87
CA ILE A 234 27.01 -7.57 7.13
C ILE A 234 27.13 -6.05 7.10
N LYS A 235 26.55 -5.36 8.09
CA LYS A 235 26.56 -3.90 8.18
C LYS A 235 27.20 -3.36 9.46
N THR A 236 27.20 -4.17 10.52
CA THR A 236 27.58 -3.73 11.88
C THR A 236 28.52 -4.74 12.57
N PRO A 237 29.26 -4.32 13.61
CA PRO A 237 30.03 -5.25 14.44
C PRO A 237 29.18 -6.31 15.14
N ASP A 238 27.93 -5.98 15.45
CA ASP A 238 27.00 -6.94 16.04
C ASP A 238 26.63 -8.04 15.05
N ASP A 239 26.51 -7.72 13.76
CA ASP A 239 26.37 -8.74 12.71
C ASP A 239 27.60 -9.66 12.69
N VAL A 240 28.82 -9.10 12.75
CA VAL A 240 30.06 -9.89 12.80
C VAL A 240 30.07 -10.83 14.00
N ARG A 241 29.75 -10.32 15.19
CA ARG A 241 29.74 -11.12 16.42
C ARG A 241 28.70 -12.23 16.37
N ARG A 242 27.48 -11.93 15.87
CA ARG A 242 26.38 -12.90 15.78
C ARG A 242 26.63 -13.95 14.70
N THR A 243 27.20 -13.57 13.57
CA THR A 243 27.41 -14.46 12.42
C THR A 243 28.69 -15.27 12.51
N LEU A 244 29.79 -14.67 12.97
CA LEU A 244 31.13 -15.29 12.96
C LEU A 244 31.65 -15.65 14.35
N GLY A 245 31.05 -15.14 15.43
CA GLY A 245 31.58 -15.30 16.78
C GLY A 245 32.89 -14.54 17.03
N LEU A 246 33.33 -13.69 16.10
CA LEU A 246 34.59 -12.96 16.15
C LEU A 246 34.38 -11.50 16.61
N GLY A 247 35.46 -10.89 17.11
CA GLY A 247 35.51 -9.46 17.40
C GLY A 247 35.81 -8.62 16.16
N THR A 248 35.24 -7.42 16.09
CA THR A 248 35.62 -6.41 15.10
C THR A 248 36.80 -5.60 15.63
N LEU A 249 37.95 -5.67 14.94
CA LEU A 249 39.18 -4.97 15.30
C LEU A 249 39.26 -3.55 14.70
N GLY A 250 38.47 -3.25 13.67
CA GLY A 250 38.44 -1.92 13.08
C GLY A 250 37.26 -1.71 12.14
N ALA A 251 36.89 -0.45 11.96
CA ALA A 251 35.82 0.00 11.07
C ALA A 251 36.36 1.13 10.19
N ILE A 252 36.73 0.80 8.95
CA ILE A 252 37.36 1.72 8.00
C ILE A 252 36.25 2.36 7.15
N GLY A 253 36.22 3.70 7.14
CA GLY A 253 35.22 4.45 6.40
C GLY A 253 35.41 4.34 4.88
N GLN A 254 34.32 4.50 4.13
CA GLN A 254 34.38 4.53 2.67
C GLN A 254 35.19 5.74 2.18
N LEU A 255 36.24 5.46 1.39
CA LEU A 255 37.04 6.47 0.70
C LEU A 255 36.25 7.06 -0.48
N LYS A 256 36.41 8.36 -0.72
CA LYS A 256 35.79 9.00 -1.88
C LYS A 256 36.55 8.58 -3.15
N LYS A 257 35.82 8.43 -4.27
CA LYS A 257 36.45 8.16 -5.58
C LYS A 257 37.44 9.28 -5.90
N GLY A 258 38.70 8.91 -6.15
CA GLY A 258 39.79 9.84 -6.46
C GLY A 258 40.69 10.22 -5.26
N GLU A 259 40.45 9.67 -4.07
CA GLU A 259 41.40 9.75 -2.96
C GLU A 259 42.51 8.71 -3.12
N ASP A 260 43.74 9.07 -2.76
CA ASP A 260 44.91 8.21 -2.83
C ASP A 260 44.76 6.96 -1.94
N GLU A 261 45.28 5.82 -2.40
CA GLU A 261 45.16 4.54 -1.70
C GLU A 261 45.98 4.50 -0.38
N LEU A 262 46.92 5.45 -0.16
CA LEU A 262 47.74 5.61 1.05
C LEU A 262 47.28 6.78 1.94
N VAL A 263 46.05 6.68 2.44
CA VAL A 263 45.35 7.71 3.22
C VAL A 263 46.14 8.20 4.45
N LEU A 264 46.96 7.36 5.09
CA LEU A 264 47.81 7.78 6.22
C LEU A 264 48.97 8.69 5.85
N VAL A 265 49.41 8.68 4.59
CA VAL A 265 50.46 9.56 4.05
C VAL A 265 49.82 10.84 3.54
N ASP A 266 48.78 10.71 2.71
CA ASP A 266 48.20 11.84 1.99
C ASP A 266 47.23 12.66 2.85
N GLN A 267 46.51 12.00 3.77
CA GLN A 267 45.50 12.61 4.63
C GLN A 267 45.62 12.17 6.10
N PRO A 268 46.78 12.39 6.77
CA PRO A 268 47.08 11.81 8.09
C PRO A 268 46.10 12.20 9.21
N LEU A 269 45.37 13.31 9.05
CA LEU A 269 44.38 13.83 10.01
C LEU A 269 42.94 13.40 9.68
N SER A 270 42.74 12.56 8.66
CA SER A 270 41.41 12.08 8.27
C SER A 270 40.84 11.10 9.30
N PRO A 271 39.49 11.00 9.41
CA PRO A 271 38.84 9.97 10.21
C PRO A 271 39.23 8.53 9.81
N VAL A 272 39.55 8.31 8.53
CA VAL A 272 39.98 6.99 8.03
C VAL A 272 41.39 6.66 8.51
N SER A 273 42.33 7.61 8.50
CA SER A 273 43.66 7.42 9.09
C SER A 273 43.59 7.10 10.59
N GLU A 274 42.67 7.74 11.32
CA GLU A 274 42.47 7.43 12.74
C GLU A 274 41.91 6.01 12.94
N ALA A 275 41.00 5.56 12.07
CA ALA A 275 40.50 4.19 12.11
C ALA A 275 41.61 3.14 11.92
N PHE A 276 42.61 3.41 11.07
CA PHE A 276 43.79 2.54 10.94
C PHE A 276 44.70 2.57 12.18
N ARG A 277 44.85 3.71 12.86
CA ARG A 277 45.58 3.78 14.14
C ARG A 277 44.88 2.99 15.24
N VAL A 278 43.54 3.04 15.28
CA VAL A 278 42.73 2.21 16.19
C VAL A 278 42.89 0.73 15.84
N LEU A 279 42.82 0.35 14.56
CA LEU A 279 43.04 -1.02 14.11
C LEU A 279 44.41 -1.55 14.56
N ARG A 280 45.48 -0.78 14.35
CA ARG A 280 46.83 -1.12 14.84
C ARG A 280 46.83 -1.39 16.34
N THR A 281 46.23 -0.51 17.13
CA THR A 281 46.15 -0.66 18.59
C THR A 281 45.37 -1.92 18.98
N ASN A 282 44.24 -2.20 18.33
CA ASN A 282 43.42 -3.37 18.63
C ASN A 282 44.11 -4.68 18.26
N ILE A 283 44.85 -4.73 17.15
CA ILE A 283 45.68 -5.89 16.78
C ILE A 283 46.72 -6.20 17.86
N ARG A 284 47.33 -5.16 18.47
CA ARG A 284 48.28 -5.35 19.59
C ARG A 284 47.62 -5.92 20.85
N PHE A 285 46.33 -5.63 21.08
CA PHE A 285 45.57 -6.20 22.19
C PHE A 285 44.91 -7.54 21.88
N ALA A 286 44.78 -7.91 20.60
CA ALA A 286 44.17 -9.17 20.18
C ALA A 286 44.97 -10.40 20.66
N SER A 287 46.27 -10.24 20.91
CA SER A 287 47.10 -11.30 21.49
C SER A 287 48.13 -10.70 22.45
N VAL A 288 47.82 -10.76 23.75
CA VAL A 288 48.68 -10.26 24.83
C VAL A 288 49.79 -11.26 25.16
N ASP A 289 49.48 -12.56 25.16
CA ASP A 289 50.42 -13.61 25.58
C ASP A 289 51.39 -14.04 24.46
N LYS A 290 50.95 -13.98 23.20
CA LYS A 290 51.76 -14.34 22.03
C LYS A 290 51.83 -13.16 21.05
N PRO A 291 52.97 -12.44 20.94
CA PRO A 291 53.06 -11.33 20.02
C PRO A 291 52.87 -11.81 18.58
N LEU A 292 51.90 -11.21 17.87
CA LEU A 292 51.63 -11.48 16.46
C LEU A 292 52.74 -10.85 15.61
N ARG A 293 53.68 -11.65 15.10
CA ARG A 293 54.76 -11.18 14.23
C ARG A 293 54.41 -11.31 12.76
N THR A 294 53.62 -12.32 12.39
CA THR A 294 53.17 -12.55 11.02
C THR A 294 51.65 -12.48 10.96
N ILE A 295 51.11 -11.55 10.16
CA ILE A 295 49.67 -11.33 10.04
C ILE A 295 49.27 -11.42 8.57
N LEU A 296 48.40 -12.36 8.26
CA LEU A 296 47.77 -12.48 6.95
C LEU A 296 46.49 -11.64 6.91
N VAL A 297 46.30 -10.88 5.84
CA VAL A 297 45.04 -10.16 5.60
C VAL A 297 44.35 -10.79 4.40
N THR A 298 43.13 -11.28 4.60
CA THR A 298 42.31 -11.90 3.54
C THR A 298 40.86 -11.44 3.61
N SER A 299 40.01 -11.91 2.70
CA SER A 299 38.58 -11.58 2.64
C SER A 299 37.80 -12.72 1.98
N PRO A 300 36.48 -12.80 2.19
CA PRO A 300 35.65 -13.81 1.55
C PRO A 300 35.69 -13.75 0.01
N GLY A 301 35.59 -12.55 -0.56
CA GLY A 301 35.48 -12.28 -1.99
C GLY A 301 36.49 -11.24 -2.50
N PRO A 302 36.60 -11.09 -3.84
CA PRO A 302 37.52 -10.12 -4.45
C PRO A 302 37.09 -8.68 -4.15
N THR A 303 38.04 -7.74 -4.27
CA THR A 303 37.77 -6.28 -4.20
C THR A 303 37.24 -5.70 -2.89
N GLU A 304 37.25 -6.45 -1.79
CA GLU A 304 36.85 -6.01 -0.44
C GLU A 304 37.87 -5.09 0.27
N GLY A 305 39.00 -4.77 -0.38
CA GLY A 305 40.00 -3.81 0.13
C GLY A 305 41.11 -4.38 1.01
N LYS A 306 41.48 -5.66 0.82
CA LYS A 306 42.60 -6.34 1.48
C LYS A 306 43.93 -5.58 1.32
N SER A 307 44.39 -5.37 0.08
CA SER A 307 45.66 -4.69 -0.23
C SER A 307 45.73 -3.28 0.34
N THR A 308 44.65 -2.52 0.24
CA THR A 308 44.54 -1.17 0.83
C THR A 308 44.62 -1.22 2.36
N THR A 309 43.99 -2.23 2.98
CA THR A 309 44.05 -2.45 4.43
C THR A 309 45.47 -2.81 4.86
N VAL A 310 46.15 -3.72 4.14
CA VAL A 310 47.55 -4.09 4.38
C VAL A 310 48.46 -2.88 4.29
N ALA A 311 48.38 -2.13 3.20
CA ALA A 311 49.26 -0.99 2.96
C ALA A 311 49.10 0.09 4.04
N ASN A 312 47.87 0.49 4.37
CA ASN A 312 47.62 1.49 5.40
C ASN A 312 47.93 0.97 6.81
N LEU A 313 47.63 -0.29 7.13
CA LEU A 313 48.04 -0.87 8.41
C LEU A 313 49.56 -0.89 8.56
N ALA A 314 50.30 -1.19 7.48
CA ALA A 314 51.75 -1.17 7.47
C ALA A 314 52.31 0.23 7.76
N VAL A 315 51.76 1.26 7.11
CA VAL A 315 52.11 2.66 7.38
C VAL A 315 51.78 3.04 8.82
N ALA A 316 50.60 2.65 9.34
CA ALA A 316 50.21 2.95 10.71
C ALA A 316 51.14 2.30 11.75
N MET A 317 51.59 1.06 11.50
CA MET A 317 52.57 0.37 12.34
C MET A 317 53.94 1.04 12.27
N ALA A 318 54.44 1.36 11.07
CA ALA A 318 55.72 2.03 10.89
C ALA A 318 55.76 3.42 11.55
N GLN A 319 54.69 4.21 11.44
CA GLN A 319 54.54 5.50 12.14
C GLN A 319 54.54 5.38 13.68
N ALA A 320 54.29 4.18 14.23
CA ALA A 320 54.43 3.90 15.67
C ALA A 320 55.85 3.47 16.07
N GLY A 321 56.80 3.44 15.13
CA GLY A 321 58.19 3.06 15.36
C GLY A 321 58.48 1.57 15.21
N PHE A 322 57.53 0.77 14.71
CA PHE A 322 57.79 -0.63 14.39
C PHE A 322 58.54 -0.75 13.06
N LYS A 323 59.46 -1.69 12.98
CA LYS A 323 60.00 -2.16 11.70
C LYS A 323 58.98 -3.09 11.07
N VAL A 324 58.53 -2.78 9.86
CA VAL A 324 57.44 -3.50 9.18
C VAL A 324 57.88 -3.98 7.81
N ALA A 325 57.58 -5.24 7.50
CA ALA A 325 57.66 -5.78 6.15
C ALA A 325 56.23 -6.01 5.61
N ALA A 326 55.86 -5.35 4.51
CA ALA A 326 54.61 -5.63 3.80
C ALA A 326 54.89 -6.56 2.60
N VAL A 327 54.29 -7.74 2.57
CA VAL A 327 54.53 -8.77 1.57
C VAL A 327 53.31 -8.91 0.67
N ASP A 328 53.49 -8.81 -0.64
CA ASP A 328 52.44 -9.02 -1.64
C ASP A 328 52.30 -10.52 -1.93
N GLY A 329 51.51 -11.21 -1.11
CA GLY A 329 51.21 -12.64 -1.27
C GLY A 329 50.09 -12.93 -2.27
N ASP A 330 49.45 -11.92 -2.87
CA ASP A 330 48.52 -12.11 -3.98
C ASP A 330 49.27 -12.23 -5.31
N LEU A 331 49.84 -13.42 -5.52
CA LEU A 331 50.54 -13.78 -6.76
C LEU A 331 49.58 -13.96 -7.96
N ARG A 332 48.28 -13.68 -7.81
CA ARG A 332 47.31 -13.71 -8.93
C ARG A 332 46.98 -12.31 -9.41
N ARG A 333 46.81 -11.36 -8.49
CA ARG A 333 46.49 -9.96 -8.76
C ARG A 333 47.27 -9.03 -7.82
N PRO A 334 48.61 -8.95 -7.97
CA PRO A 334 49.44 -8.17 -7.06
C PRO A 334 49.12 -6.68 -7.15
N ARG A 335 49.07 -6.01 -6.00
CA ARG A 335 48.60 -4.62 -5.88
C ARG A 335 49.51 -3.74 -5.03
N LEU A 336 50.31 -4.28 -4.13
CA LEU A 336 51.10 -3.46 -3.20
C LEU A 336 52.13 -2.59 -3.94
N HIS A 337 52.71 -3.11 -5.02
CA HIS A 337 53.67 -2.34 -5.81
C HIS A 337 53.06 -1.10 -6.47
N HIS A 338 51.77 -1.16 -6.86
CA HIS A 338 51.03 0.00 -7.36
C HIS A 338 50.71 1.00 -6.23
N ILE A 339 50.30 0.50 -5.07
CA ILE A 339 49.93 1.34 -3.91
C ILE A 339 51.14 2.13 -3.40
N PHE A 340 52.30 1.48 -3.29
CA PHE A 340 53.54 2.10 -2.80
C PHE A 340 54.40 2.73 -3.90
N ASN A 341 53.96 2.67 -5.16
CA ASN A 341 54.69 3.20 -6.32
C ASN A 341 56.14 2.66 -6.43
N ILE A 342 56.31 1.34 -6.37
CA ILE A 342 57.60 0.64 -6.45
C ILE A 342 57.67 -0.33 -7.64
N HIS A 343 58.86 -0.80 -7.99
CA HIS A 343 59.06 -1.68 -9.14
C HIS A 343 58.73 -3.16 -8.81
N PRO A 344 57.97 -3.87 -9.67
CA PRO A 344 57.48 -5.21 -9.34
C PRO A 344 58.44 -6.36 -9.68
N ARG A 345 59.57 -6.14 -10.37
CA ARG A 345 60.35 -7.23 -11.00
C ARG A 345 61.06 -8.17 -10.02
N GLU A 346 61.59 -7.64 -8.92
CA GLU A 346 62.27 -8.44 -7.90
C GLU A 346 61.41 -8.49 -6.64
N GLY A 347 60.92 -9.68 -6.30
CA GLY A 347 59.88 -9.85 -5.30
C GLY A 347 59.78 -11.27 -4.73
N LEU A 348 58.62 -11.59 -4.16
CA LEU A 348 58.34 -12.83 -3.44
C LEU A 348 58.62 -14.08 -4.28
N THR A 349 58.21 -14.13 -5.54
CA THR A 349 58.47 -15.29 -6.41
C THR A 349 59.97 -15.56 -6.55
N GLY A 350 60.78 -14.53 -6.81
CA GLY A 350 62.24 -14.65 -6.90
C GLY A 350 62.87 -15.05 -5.57
N ALA A 351 62.39 -14.46 -4.47
CA ALA A 351 62.85 -14.79 -3.13
C ALA A 351 62.61 -16.26 -2.75
N LEU A 352 61.48 -16.84 -3.19
CA LEU A 352 61.15 -18.25 -2.97
C LEU A 352 61.97 -19.21 -3.86
N LEU A 353 62.39 -18.77 -5.04
CA LEU A 353 63.25 -19.55 -5.93
C LEU A 353 64.69 -19.62 -5.41
N GLU A 354 65.22 -18.49 -4.95
CA GLU A 354 66.60 -18.38 -4.44
C GLU A 354 66.73 -18.71 -2.95
N GLY A 355 65.62 -18.71 -2.20
CA GLY A 355 65.62 -18.98 -0.76
C GLY A 355 66.16 -17.82 0.08
N SER A 356 66.06 -16.58 -0.40
CA SER A 356 66.47 -15.40 0.35
C SER A 356 65.74 -14.14 -0.10
N THR A 357 65.46 -13.27 0.86
CA THR A 357 64.88 -11.92 0.62
C THR A 357 65.92 -10.85 0.32
N ASP A 358 67.22 -11.21 0.31
CA ASP A 358 68.31 -10.25 0.22
C ASP A 358 68.22 -9.42 -1.08
N GLY A 359 68.30 -8.09 -0.94
CA GLY A 359 68.10 -7.12 -2.03
C GLY A 359 66.66 -6.94 -2.54
N ARG A 360 65.69 -7.79 -2.16
CA ARG A 360 64.32 -7.78 -2.71
C ARG A 360 63.31 -7.00 -1.86
N LEU A 361 63.65 -6.73 -0.61
CA LEU A 361 62.84 -5.93 0.30
C LEU A 361 63.07 -4.44 -0.01
N GLN A 362 62.11 -3.79 -0.66
CA GLN A 362 62.26 -2.42 -1.15
C GLN A 362 61.81 -1.40 -0.10
N PRO A 363 62.69 -0.50 0.39
CA PRO A 363 62.28 0.57 1.28
C PRO A 363 61.33 1.53 0.54
N VAL A 364 60.34 2.05 1.26
CA VAL A 364 59.37 3.03 0.72
C VAL A 364 59.55 4.39 1.40
N GLN A 365 58.76 5.38 0.99
CA GLN A 365 58.84 6.75 1.53
C GLN A 365 58.59 6.83 3.05
N VAL A 366 57.97 5.80 3.65
CA VAL A 366 57.68 5.74 5.08
C VAL A 366 58.83 5.05 5.83
N GLU A 367 59.45 5.79 6.75
CA GLU A 367 60.55 5.27 7.58
C GLU A 367 60.10 4.04 8.39
N GLY A 368 60.95 3.00 8.41
CA GLY A 368 60.66 1.75 9.11
C GLY A 368 59.76 0.77 8.34
N LEU A 369 59.30 1.13 7.13
CA LEU A 369 58.50 0.26 6.26
C LEU A 369 59.30 -0.17 5.02
N ALA A 370 59.28 -1.46 4.73
CA ALA A 370 59.76 -2.00 3.47
C ALA A 370 58.75 -2.98 2.88
N VAL A 371 58.73 -3.09 1.56
CA VAL A 371 57.73 -3.85 0.81
C VAL A 371 58.43 -4.92 -0.03
N LEU A 372 57.94 -6.17 0.08
CA LEU A 372 58.29 -7.27 -0.82
C LEU A 372 57.16 -7.42 -1.85
N PRO A 373 57.30 -6.88 -3.08
CA PRO A 373 56.28 -7.04 -4.11
C PRO A 373 56.20 -8.50 -4.56
N ALA A 374 55.20 -8.88 -5.36
CA ALA A 374 55.02 -10.26 -5.79
C ALA A 374 56.17 -10.78 -6.66
N GLY A 375 56.78 -9.93 -7.49
CA GLY A 375 57.75 -10.40 -8.49
C GLY A 375 57.07 -10.79 -9.81
N GLU A 376 57.79 -11.55 -10.61
CA GLU A 376 57.21 -12.25 -11.76
C GLU A 376 56.14 -13.27 -11.30
N LEU A 377 55.02 -13.33 -12.02
CA LEU A 377 53.90 -14.17 -11.64
C LEU A 377 54.22 -15.65 -11.94
N PRO A 378 54.20 -16.55 -10.94
CA PRO A 378 54.52 -17.94 -11.17
C PRO A 378 53.34 -18.70 -11.79
N PRO A 379 53.59 -19.84 -12.47
CA PRO A 379 52.53 -20.70 -12.98
C PRO A 379 51.72 -21.37 -11.86
N ASN A 380 52.34 -21.64 -10.70
CA ASN A 380 51.73 -22.37 -9.58
C ASN A 380 51.75 -21.57 -8.25
N PRO A 381 50.94 -20.50 -8.08
CA PRO A 381 50.91 -19.68 -6.87
C PRO A 381 50.71 -20.44 -5.55
N ALA A 382 49.69 -21.29 -5.48
CA ALA A 382 49.29 -21.97 -4.24
C ALA A 382 50.37 -22.93 -3.70
N GLU A 383 51.05 -23.65 -4.60
CA GLU A 383 52.13 -24.57 -4.25
C GLU A 383 53.33 -23.81 -3.68
N MET A 384 53.66 -22.65 -4.28
CA MET A 384 54.75 -21.80 -3.81
C MET A 384 54.45 -21.22 -2.41
N LEU A 385 53.23 -20.71 -2.20
CA LEU A 385 52.81 -20.14 -0.91
C LEU A 385 52.69 -21.20 0.20
N GLY A 386 52.39 -22.47 -0.14
CA GLY A 386 52.35 -23.58 0.81
C GLY A 386 53.68 -24.28 1.09
N SER A 387 54.73 -23.93 0.34
CA SER A 387 56.02 -24.58 0.41
C SER A 387 56.72 -24.37 1.77
N GLN A 388 57.64 -25.27 2.12
CA GLN A 388 58.51 -25.07 3.28
C GLN A 388 59.36 -23.80 3.15
N ARG A 389 59.77 -23.45 1.92
CA ARG A 389 60.53 -22.22 1.64
C ARG A 389 59.77 -20.96 2.03
N MET A 390 58.44 -20.93 1.85
CA MET A 390 57.63 -19.79 2.30
C MET A 390 57.64 -19.66 3.82
N ARG A 391 57.55 -20.78 4.55
CA ARG A 391 57.65 -20.78 6.03
C ARG A 391 59.02 -20.29 6.49
N ASP A 392 60.08 -20.76 5.86
CA ASP A 392 61.45 -20.37 6.19
C ASP A 392 61.67 -18.87 5.92
N LEU A 393 61.18 -18.37 4.78
CA LEU A 393 61.26 -16.96 4.39
C LEU A 393 60.47 -16.04 5.34
N LEU A 394 59.25 -16.43 5.73
CA LEU A 394 58.48 -15.66 6.71
C LEU A 394 59.16 -15.65 8.09
N SER A 395 59.77 -16.77 8.47
CA SER A 395 60.53 -16.88 9.73
C SER A 395 61.79 -16.00 9.70
N GLU A 396 62.50 -15.96 8.58
CA GLU A 396 63.65 -15.07 8.36
C GLU A 396 63.24 -13.59 8.45
N LEU A 397 62.16 -13.19 7.77
CA LEU A 397 61.64 -11.82 7.84
C LEU A 397 61.26 -11.44 9.27
N ALA A 398 60.55 -12.32 9.98
CA ALA A 398 60.11 -12.09 11.37
C ALA A 398 61.26 -12.03 12.41
N GLN A 399 62.50 -12.34 12.01
CA GLN A 399 63.71 -12.11 12.82
C GLN A 399 64.28 -10.69 12.64
N HIS A 400 64.06 -10.07 11.48
CA HIS A 400 64.64 -8.78 11.11
C HIS A 400 63.69 -7.59 11.29
N VAL A 401 62.38 -7.85 11.27
CA VAL A 401 61.34 -6.84 11.48
C VAL A 401 60.46 -7.21 12.67
N ASP A 402 59.75 -6.22 13.22
CA ASP A 402 58.83 -6.45 14.34
C ASP A 402 57.52 -7.10 13.88
N VAL A 403 57.04 -6.75 12.68
CA VAL A 403 55.81 -7.27 12.09
C VAL A 403 55.94 -7.47 10.59
N VAL A 404 55.48 -8.62 10.10
CA VAL A 404 55.30 -8.96 8.69
C VAL A 404 53.79 -8.97 8.39
N LEU A 405 53.34 -8.08 7.52
CA LEU A 405 51.96 -8.01 7.05
C LEU A 405 51.87 -8.58 5.64
N ILE A 406 50.99 -9.55 5.43
CA ILE A 406 50.94 -10.29 4.18
C ILE A 406 49.58 -10.07 3.52
N ASP A 407 49.60 -9.49 2.31
CA ASP A 407 48.42 -9.44 1.45
C ASP A 407 48.17 -10.79 0.81
N SER A 408 46.92 -11.08 0.47
CA SER A 408 46.53 -12.38 -0.07
C SER A 408 45.32 -12.30 -0.98
N PRO A 409 45.10 -13.29 -1.86
CA PRO A 409 43.87 -13.37 -2.62
C PRO A 409 42.68 -13.71 -1.69
N PRO A 410 41.43 -13.54 -2.15
CA PRO A 410 40.27 -13.93 -1.37
C PRO A 410 40.23 -15.44 -1.10
N VAL A 411 39.71 -15.83 0.07
CA VAL A 411 39.79 -17.21 0.56
C VAL A 411 38.78 -18.17 -0.08
N LEU A 412 37.63 -17.67 -0.57
CA LEU A 412 36.63 -18.54 -1.19
C LEU A 412 36.93 -18.91 -2.65
N PRO A 413 37.40 -17.99 -3.51
CA PRO A 413 37.68 -18.32 -4.91
C PRO A 413 38.90 -19.20 -5.12
N VAL A 414 39.90 -19.11 -4.23
CA VAL A 414 41.19 -19.81 -4.37
C VAL A 414 41.74 -20.25 -3.01
N THR A 415 42.57 -21.29 -3.01
CA THR A 415 43.10 -21.92 -1.79
C THR A 415 44.33 -21.23 -1.21
N ASP A 416 44.97 -20.34 -1.98
CA ASP A 416 46.23 -19.67 -1.65
C ASP A 416 46.23 -19.06 -0.23
N ALA A 417 45.17 -18.31 0.13
CA ALA A 417 45.06 -17.67 1.44
C ALA A 417 44.88 -18.69 2.58
N ALA A 418 44.13 -19.77 2.37
CA ALA A 418 43.93 -20.82 3.36
C ALA A 418 45.24 -21.59 3.63
N VAL A 419 46.02 -21.85 2.59
CA VAL A 419 47.34 -22.49 2.71
C VAL A 419 48.32 -21.60 3.47
N LEU A 420 48.37 -20.31 3.11
CA LEU A 420 49.25 -19.34 3.76
C LEU A 420 48.86 -19.08 5.22
N ALA A 421 47.56 -19.16 5.54
CA ALA A 421 47.02 -18.96 6.87
C ALA A 421 47.58 -19.93 7.94
N GLN A 422 48.07 -21.11 7.52
CA GLN A 422 48.71 -22.08 8.41
C GLN A 422 50.13 -21.70 8.81
N SER A 423 50.74 -20.77 8.07
CA SER A 423 52.15 -20.38 8.21
C SER A 423 52.33 -19.03 8.90
N VAL A 424 51.27 -18.47 9.48
CA VAL A 424 51.24 -17.15 10.11
C VAL A 424 50.68 -17.21 11.53
N ASP A 425 51.02 -16.22 12.36
CA ASP A 425 50.56 -16.15 13.75
C ASP A 425 49.09 -15.74 13.88
N GLY A 426 48.58 -14.97 12.91
CA GLY A 426 47.20 -14.47 12.94
C GLY A 426 46.65 -14.10 11.57
N VAL A 427 45.34 -14.23 11.42
CA VAL A 427 44.59 -13.90 10.20
C VAL A 427 43.54 -12.83 10.49
N LEU A 428 43.62 -11.74 9.73
CA LEU A 428 42.68 -10.63 9.74
C LEU A 428 41.71 -10.77 8.56
N LEU A 429 40.42 -10.92 8.84
CA LEU A 429 39.40 -11.05 7.81
C LEU A 429 38.77 -9.68 7.51
N VAL A 430 38.96 -9.19 6.28
CA VAL A 430 38.32 -7.96 5.79
C VAL A 430 36.95 -8.29 5.22
N ILE A 431 35.94 -7.53 5.62
CA ILE A 431 34.55 -7.66 5.17
C ILE A 431 34.08 -6.34 4.58
N ASP A 432 33.58 -6.36 3.35
CA ASP A 432 32.96 -5.19 2.70
C ASP A 432 31.53 -4.95 3.21
N VAL A 433 31.31 -3.78 3.82
CA VAL A 433 30.04 -3.44 4.48
C VAL A 433 28.93 -3.19 3.47
N GLY A 434 27.82 -3.89 3.64
CA GLY A 434 26.65 -3.78 2.76
C GLY A 434 26.77 -4.55 1.44
N GLU A 435 27.88 -5.27 1.23
CA GLU A 435 28.12 -6.09 0.02
C GLU A 435 28.32 -7.56 0.41
N THR A 436 29.15 -7.83 1.42
CA THR A 436 29.45 -9.20 1.84
C THR A 436 28.27 -9.80 2.62
N ARG A 437 27.65 -10.84 2.05
CA ARG A 437 26.55 -11.60 2.67
C ARG A 437 27.02 -12.38 3.89
N ARG A 438 26.16 -12.49 4.92
CA ARG A 438 26.45 -13.21 6.17
C ARG A 438 26.92 -14.65 5.94
N GLU A 439 26.25 -15.38 5.05
CA GLU A 439 26.60 -16.77 4.72
C GLU A 439 27.97 -16.88 4.04
N VAL A 440 28.32 -15.93 3.18
CA VAL A 440 29.62 -15.88 2.49
C VAL A 440 30.74 -15.63 3.48
N ALA A 441 30.56 -14.68 4.40
CA ALA A 441 31.51 -14.42 5.48
C ALA A 441 31.67 -15.63 6.41
N ARG A 442 30.57 -16.32 6.75
CA ARG A 442 30.58 -17.53 7.59
C ARG A 442 31.43 -18.63 6.96
N ARG A 443 31.19 -18.93 5.68
CA ARG A 443 31.98 -19.95 4.95
C ARG A 443 33.47 -19.61 4.89
N ALA A 444 33.81 -18.34 4.71
CA ALA A 444 35.21 -17.90 4.71
C ALA A 444 35.87 -18.12 6.08
N ALA A 445 35.20 -17.76 7.17
CA ALA A 445 35.70 -17.97 8.52
C ALA A 445 35.81 -19.46 8.88
N GLU A 446 34.80 -20.26 8.51
CA GLU A 446 34.80 -21.71 8.69
C GLU A 446 35.94 -22.37 7.91
N GLY A 447 36.16 -22.00 6.65
CA GLY A 447 37.25 -22.54 5.83
C GLY A 447 38.62 -22.25 6.42
N LEU A 448 38.85 -21.02 6.91
CA LEU A 448 40.09 -20.66 7.60
C LEU A 448 40.25 -21.42 8.93
N THR A 449 39.17 -21.58 9.70
CA THR A 449 39.21 -22.30 10.98
C THR A 449 39.48 -23.79 10.76
N GLN A 450 38.90 -24.40 9.72
CA GLN A 450 39.10 -25.81 9.37
C GLN A 450 40.55 -26.15 9.02
N VAL A 451 41.27 -25.22 8.40
CA VAL A 451 42.71 -25.39 8.12
C VAL A 451 43.60 -25.07 9.33
N GLY A 452 43.02 -24.72 10.48
CA GLY A 452 43.74 -24.44 11.72
C GLY A 452 44.28 -23.01 11.80
N ALA A 453 43.77 -22.07 11.00
CA ALA A 453 44.19 -20.68 11.06
C ALA A 453 43.71 -19.99 12.33
N ASN A 454 44.54 -19.11 12.90
CA ASN A 454 44.18 -18.26 14.03
C ASN A 454 43.48 -16.97 13.54
N LEU A 455 42.15 -16.96 13.45
CA LEU A 455 41.41 -15.73 13.12
C LEU A 455 41.41 -14.76 14.30
N ILE A 456 42.24 -13.72 14.22
CA ILE A 456 42.39 -12.72 15.30
C ILE A 456 41.20 -11.74 15.35
N GLY A 457 40.46 -11.60 14.24
CA GLY A 457 39.25 -10.79 14.18
C GLY A 457 38.96 -10.25 12.78
N VAL A 458 38.02 -9.30 12.73
CA VAL A 458 37.44 -8.78 11.48
C VAL A 458 37.67 -7.27 11.34
N VAL A 459 37.95 -6.83 10.12
CA VAL A 459 37.91 -5.41 9.73
C VAL A 459 36.69 -5.17 8.86
N LEU A 460 35.81 -4.28 9.30
CA LEU A 460 34.73 -3.78 8.46
C LEU A 460 35.29 -2.67 7.56
N ASN A 461 35.27 -2.88 6.25
CA ASN A 461 35.73 -1.91 5.27
C ASN A 461 34.55 -1.21 4.59
N ARG A 462 34.82 -0.03 4.01
CA ARG A 462 33.84 0.83 3.31
C ARG A 462 32.59 1.17 4.14
N VAL A 463 32.77 1.35 5.45
CA VAL A 463 31.68 1.74 6.34
C VAL A 463 31.13 3.10 5.89
N PRO A 464 29.82 3.23 5.60
CA PRO A 464 29.25 4.48 5.10
C PRO A 464 29.31 5.58 6.17
N ILE A 465 29.84 6.74 5.77
CA ILE A 465 30.01 7.91 6.66
C ILE A 465 28.67 8.67 6.74
N ARG A 466 27.72 8.16 7.54
CA ARG A 466 26.44 8.85 7.83
C ARG A 466 26.51 9.59 9.17
N ARG A 467 25.97 10.82 9.23
CA ARG A 467 25.80 11.57 10.49
C ARG A 467 24.89 10.76 11.43
N GLY A 468 25.37 10.46 12.64
CA GLY A 468 24.67 9.61 13.61
C GLY A 468 24.80 8.10 13.38
N GLY A 469 25.52 7.66 12.35
CA GLY A 469 25.78 6.23 12.09
C GLY A 469 26.91 5.67 12.96
N TYR A 470 27.04 4.33 12.98
CA TYR A 470 28.04 3.59 13.75
C TYR A 470 29.47 4.13 13.58
N TYR A 471 29.86 4.50 12.35
CA TYR A 471 31.15 5.12 12.06
C TYR A 471 31.40 6.40 12.88
N TYR A 472 30.36 7.24 13.03
CA TYR A 472 30.44 8.49 13.79
C TYR A 472 30.51 8.22 15.30
N TYR A 473 29.77 7.23 15.81
CA TYR A 473 29.82 6.83 17.23
C TYR A 473 31.18 6.24 17.60
N TYR A 474 31.71 5.33 16.76
CA TYR A 474 33.03 4.75 16.94
C TYR A 474 34.12 5.85 16.87
N HIS A 475 33.98 6.80 15.95
CA HIS A 475 34.87 7.95 15.86
C HIS A 475 34.74 8.92 17.05
N ASP A 476 33.55 9.25 17.54
CA ASP A 476 33.38 10.18 18.67
C ASP A 476 33.88 9.58 19.98
N TYR A 477 33.71 8.26 20.19
CA TYR A 477 34.17 7.57 21.41
C TYR A 477 35.71 7.52 21.50
N TYR A 478 36.41 7.35 20.37
CA TYR A 478 37.88 7.33 20.32
C TYR A 478 38.52 8.68 19.93
N GLY A 479 37.76 9.63 19.36
CA GLY A 479 38.25 10.90 18.81
C GLY A 479 38.18 12.13 19.74
N ASP A 480 37.49 12.06 20.89
CA ASP A 480 37.31 13.22 21.80
C ASP A 480 38.64 13.73 22.41
N GLY A 481 39.71 12.92 22.39
CA GLY A 481 41.05 13.34 22.83
C GLY A 481 41.68 14.45 21.97
N ALA A 482 41.39 14.48 20.67
CA ALA A 482 41.99 15.44 19.73
C ALA A 482 41.26 16.80 19.73
N ARG A 483 39.93 16.82 19.94
CA ARG A 483 39.12 18.06 19.97
C ARG A 483 39.40 18.92 21.21
N LYS A 484 39.58 18.30 22.40
CA LYS A 484 39.92 19.04 23.63
C LYS A 484 41.29 19.73 23.56
N LYS A 485 42.30 19.12 22.92
CA LYS A 485 43.63 19.74 22.72
C LYS A 485 43.58 20.96 21.79
N ARG A 486 42.74 20.95 20.75
CA ARG A 486 42.59 22.08 19.81
C ARG A 486 41.94 23.32 20.44
N ARG A 487 40.95 23.13 21.32
CA ARG A 487 40.31 24.24 22.05
C ARG A 487 41.28 24.89 23.03
N LYS A 488 42.05 24.08 23.79
CA LYS A 488 43.10 24.57 24.69
C LYS A 488 44.24 25.31 23.97
N ARG A 489 44.67 24.84 22.78
CA ARG A 489 45.72 25.53 22.00
C ARG A 489 45.26 26.88 21.43
N ARG A 490 44.01 26.98 20.98
CA ARG A 490 43.43 28.26 20.50
C ARG A 490 43.16 29.25 21.65
N GLU A 491 42.76 28.76 22.82
CA GLU A 491 42.61 29.60 24.01
C GLU A 491 43.97 30.08 24.54
N ASN A 492 45.02 29.24 24.50
CA ASN A 492 46.37 29.64 24.89
C ASN A 492 47.04 30.61 23.90
N SER A 493 46.81 30.48 22.58
CA SER A 493 47.37 31.44 21.61
C SER A 493 46.70 32.81 21.72
N LYS A 494 45.40 32.86 22.07
CA LYS A 494 44.69 34.12 22.32
C LYS A 494 45.12 34.81 23.63
N ARG A 495 45.60 34.05 24.62
CA ARG A 495 46.15 34.58 25.88
C ARG A 495 47.61 35.04 25.80
N GLN A 496 48.31 34.73 24.70
CA GLN A 496 49.69 35.21 24.47
C GLN A 496 49.74 36.42 23.52
N GLN A 497 48.60 36.83 22.96
CA GLN A 497 48.47 37.99 22.07
C GLN A 497 47.63 39.13 22.68
N ALA A 498 47.20 38.96 23.93
CA ALA A 498 46.60 39.98 24.79
C ALA A 498 47.47 40.10 26.03
#